data_AF-A0A356X3C6-F1
#
_entry.id   AF-A0A356X3C6-F1
#
_cell.length_a   1.000
_cell.length_b   1.000
_cell.length_c   1.000
_cell.angle_alpha   90.00
_cell.angle_beta   90.00
_cell.angle_gamma   90.00
#
_symmetry.space_group_name_H-M   'P 1'
#
loop_
_entity.id
_entity.type
_entity.pdbx_description
1 polymer ?
#
loop_
_entity_poly.entity_id
_entity_poly.type
_entity_poly.pdbx_seq_one_letter_code
_entity_poly.pdbx_strand_id
1 'polypeptide(L)' 'IPFCKQACSYCDFYFVTRQEYKQDFVDELIREIHSKENTRFTAEPIQTIYFGGGTPSLLTPS' A
#
# COMPACT_ATOMS: atom_id res chain seq x y z
N ILE A 1 -2.41 -0.85 0.98
CA ILE A 1 -1.71 -2.05 1.52
C ILE A 1 -2.68 -3.23 1.57
N PRO A 2 -2.60 -4.21 0.66
CA PRO A 2 -3.62 -5.23 0.50
C PRO A 2 -3.46 -6.47 1.40
N PHE A 3 -2.45 -6.55 2.26
CA PHE A 3 -2.14 -7.80 2.96
C PHE A 3 -3.00 -8.00 4.21
N CYS A 4 -3.53 -9.20 4.40
CA CYS A 4 -4.24 -9.64 5.61
C CYS A 4 -3.67 -10.98 6.09
N LYS A 5 -3.66 -11.23 7.42
CA LYS A 5 -3.23 -12.53 7.96
C LYS A 5 -4.17 -13.68 7.57
N GLN A 6 -5.45 -13.37 7.38
CA GLN A 6 -6.50 -14.32 7.05
C GLN A 6 -7.63 -13.64 6.27
N ALA A 7 -8.48 -14.43 5.64
CA ALA A 7 -9.70 -13.96 4.99
C ALA A 7 -10.84 -13.87 6.01
N CYS A 8 -11.33 -12.66 6.28
CA CYS A 8 -12.51 -12.45 7.12
C CYS A 8 -13.77 -12.53 6.26
N SER A 9 -14.78 -13.30 6.69
CA SER A 9 -16.03 -13.49 5.94
C SER A 9 -16.89 -12.23 5.77
N TYR A 10 -16.65 -11.21 6.61
CA TYR A 10 -17.39 -9.95 6.62
C TYR A 10 -16.63 -8.79 5.96
N CYS A 11 -15.43 -9.03 5.43
CA CYS A 11 -14.57 -7.95 4.94
C CYS A 11 -14.81 -7.67 3.45
N ASP A 12 -15.33 -6.47 3.16
CA ASP A 12 -15.53 -5.98 1.78
C ASP A 12 -14.29 -5.24 1.21
N PHE A 13 -13.23 -5.14 2.03
CA PHE A 13 -11.84 -4.85 1.69
C PHE A 13 -11.34 -5.67 0.49
N TYR A 14 -10.70 -5.05 -0.52
CA TYR A 14 -9.75 -5.81 -1.33
C TYR A 14 -8.55 -6.21 -0.46
N PHE A 15 -8.28 -7.52 -0.37
CA PHE A 15 -7.14 -8.05 0.36
C PHE A 15 -6.55 -9.30 -0.29
N VAL A 16 -5.32 -9.63 0.11
CA VAL A 16 -4.61 -10.87 -0.20
C VAL A 16 -4.00 -11.45 1.07
N THR A 17 -3.93 -12.78 1.16
CA THR A 17 -3.32 -13.48 2.31
C THR A 17 -1.88 -13.90 2.06
N ARG A 18 -1.39 -13.79 0.82
CA ARG A 18 -0.02 -14.12 0.40
C ARG A 18 0.99 -13.11 0.95
N GLN A 19 1.60 -13.45 2.08
CA GLN A 19 2.51 -12.55 2.82
C GLN A 19 3.89 -12.42 2.15
N GLU A 20 4.27 -13.39 1.32
CA GLU A 20 5.56 -13.46 0.63
C GLU A 20 5.79 -12.29 -0.32
N TYR A 21 4.74 -11.69 -0.87
CA TYR A 21 4.84 -10.55 -1.80
C TYR A 21 4.89 -9.18 -1.12
N LYS A 22 4.98 -9.13 0.23
CA LYS A 22 4.96 -7.85 0.95
C LYS A 22 6.11 -6.94 0.54
N GLN A 23 7.33 -7.47 0.46
CA GLN A 23 8.50 -6.67 0.11
C GLN A 23 8.44 -6.22 -1.35
N ASP A 24 8.19 -7.15 -2.28
CA ASP A 24 8.07 -6.84 -3.71
C ASP A 24 7.01 -5.77 -3.99
N PHE A 25 5.87 -5.82 -3.29
CA PHE A 25 4.82 -4.80 -3.38
C PHE A 25 5.31 -3.43 -2.89
N VAL A 26 6.03 -3.38 -1.76
CA VAL A 26 6.55 -2.12 -1.22
C VAL A 26 7.59 -1.52 -2.16
N ASP A 27 8.50 -2.34 -2.69
CA ASP A 27 9.53 -1.89 -3.63
C ASP A 27 8.89 -1.32 -4.91
N GLU A 28 7.85 -1.96 -5.43
CA GLU A 28 7.14 -1.50 -6.61
C GLU A 28 6.29 -0.24 -6.33
N LEU A 29 5.66 -0.16 -5.17
CA LEU A 29 4.93 1.04 -4.74
C LEU A 29 5.87 2.26 -4.63
N ILE A 30 7.08 2.07 -4.10
CA ILE A 30 8.10 3.12 -4.04
C ILE A 30 8.51 3.54 -5.46
N ARG A 31 8.76 2.59 -6.36
CA ARG A 31 9.03 2.88 -7.78
C ARG A 31 7.88 3.66 -8.43
N GLU A 32 6.64 3.28 -8.17
CA GLU A 32 5.48 4.01 -8.68
C GLU A 32 5.42 5.44 -8.14
N ILE A 33 5.66 5.66 -6.85
CA ILE A 33 5.69 7.00 -6.25
C ILE A 33 6.75 7.88 -6.95
N HIS A 34 7.96 7.36 -7.14
CA HIS A 34 9.01 8.09 -7.87
C HIS A 34 8.62 8.37 -9.33
N SER A 35 7.89 7.48 -9.99
CA SER A 35 7.42 7.72 -11.36
C SER A 35 6.46 8.92 -11.49
N LYS A 36 5.88 9.41 -10.39
CA LYS A 36 5.00 10.58 -10.38
C LYS A 36 5.75 11.90 -10.19
N GLU A 37 7.06 11.86 -9.95
CA GLU A 37 7.88 13.07 -9.82
C GLU A 37 7.78 13.93 -11.09
N ASN A 38 7.73 15.26 -10.92
CA ASN A 38 7.61 16.23 -12.02
C ASN A 38 6.35 16.07 -12.89
N THR A 39 5.32 15.37 -12.39
CA THR A 39 4.02 15.30 -13.05
C THR A 39 3.04 16.30 -12.45
N ARG A 40 1.86 16.47 -13.08
CA ARG A 40 0.78 17.31 -12.53
C ARG A 40 0.35 16.93 -11.10
N PHE A 41 0.64 15.71 -10.65
CA PHE A 41 0.25 15.21 -9.33
C PHE A 41 1.11 15.79 -8.19
N THR A 42 2.26 16.40 -8.51
CA THR A 42 3.16 17.02 -7.53
C THR A 42 3.14 18.56 -7.61
N ALA A 43 2.16 19.14 -8.29
CA ALA A 43 2.03 20.60 -8.44
C ALA A 43 1.64 21.30 -7.13
N GLU A 44 0.96 20.58 -6.23
CA GLU A 44 0.48 21.09 -4.95
C GLU A 44 1.08 20.27 -3.78
N PRO A 45 1.27 20.88 -2.59
CA PRO A 45 1.73 20.16 -1.42
C PRO A 45 0.75 19.06 -0.96
N ILE A 46 1.29 17.93 -0.51
CA ILE A 46 0.49 16.85 0.08
C ILE A 46 0.00 17.28 1.47
N GLN A 47 -1.31 17.31 1.65
CA GLN A 47 -1.95 17.69 2.93
C GLN A 47 -2.22 16.49 3.83
N THR A 48 -2.46 15.32 3.25
CA THR A 48 -2.89 14.12 3.99
C THR A 48 -2.44 12.87 3.26
N ILE A 49 -1.98 11.89 4.04
CA ILE A 49 -1.63 10.55 3.55
C ILE A 49 -2.51 9.55 4.29
N TYR A 50 -3.16 8.65 3.54
CA TYR A 50 -3.98 7.58 4.08
C TYR A 50 -3.44 6.22 3.62
N PHE A 51 -3.25 5.31 4.58
CA PHE A 51 -2.91 3.92 4.30
C PHE A 51 -4.12 3.03 4.62
N GLY A 52 -4.72 2.44 3.59
CA GLY A 52 -5.87 1.53 3.71
C GLY A 52 -5.70 0.21 2.95
N GLY A 53 -6.79 -0.55 2.81
CA GLY A 53 -6.84 -1.86 2.14
C GLY A 53 -7.10 -2.99 3.13
N GLY A 54 -6.19 -3.98 3.16
CA GLY A 54 -6.22 -5.04 4.15
C GLY A 54 -5.79 -4.54 5.52
N THR A 55 -4.60 -4.92 5.98
CA THR A 55 -4.07 -4.52 7.29
C THR A 55 -2.72 -3.81 7.12
N PRO A 56 -2.71 -2.46 6.97
CA PRO A 56 -1.47 -1.69 6.80
C PRO A 56 -0.41 -1.95 7.88
N SER A 57 -0.83 -2.21 9.12
CA SER A 57 0.05 -2.51 10.26
C SER A 57 0.79 -3.86 10.17
N LEU A 58 0.57 -4.66 9.12
CA LEU A 58 1.37 -5.86 8.85
C LEU A 58 2.70 -5.58 8.15
N LEU A 59 2.93 -4.36 7.69
CA LEU A 59 4.25 -3.92 7.25
C LEU A 59 5.10 -3.60 8.47
N THR A 60 6.37 -4.01 8.43
CA THR A 60 7.36 -3.71 9.48
C THR A 60 8.33 -2.66 8.98
N PRO A 61 8.86 -1.78 9.85
CA PRO A 61 9.99 -0.92 9.50
C PRO A 61 11.17 -1.78 9.04
N SER A 62 11.85 -1.31 8.00
CA SER A 62 13.11 -1.86 7.47
C SER A 62 14.31 -1.28 8.19
#